data_AF-A0C126-F1
#
_entry.id   AF-A0C126-F1
#
_cell.length_a   1.000
_cell.length_b   1.000
_cell.length_c   1.000
_cell.angle_alpha   90.00
_cell.angle_beta   90.00
_cell.angle_gamma   90.00
#
_symmetry.space_group_name_H-M   'P 1'
#
loop_
_entity.id
_entity.type
_entity.pdbx_description
1 polymer ?
#
loop_
_entity_poly.entity_id
_entity_poly.type
_entity_poly.pdbx_seq_one_letter_code
_entity_poly.pdbx_strand_id
1 'polypeptide(L)'
;MQNQIVLLQLKKQLEETIKTQQLLKKLPTKKLVQFNSVMYLEAKLPKQDKCIISLEADYAAEVSLDSAQQILQRRRIRLEENFNNLREKESYEEMQHDIGNKIDEDKDQSKKRVKKLILFKNQREEEKLQLKQKQEKERLEKERLEREKIEKEKQKQNQSMGQVTQLADGLVEIEEKYVQEDDCNEAQINEEKQQLLKLISDAFYKEKYDDYDRYQLQLKELNEKLSSIKPKTEIPQQKEAVQAKQQLPTIQENEPNDDTQQEEQPKRISKFKQDRLKQKKG
;
A
#
# COMPACT_ATOMS: atom_id res chain seq x y z
N MET A 1 13.72 29.93 -40.26
CA MET A 1 14.87 30.41 -41.06
C MET A 1 14.48 30.87 -42.47
N GLN A 2 13.77 30.08 -43.29
CA GLN A 2 13.43 30.49 -44.66
C GLN A 2 12.56 31.77 -44.73
N ASN A 3 11.55 31.91 -43.85
CA ASN A 3 10.71 33.11 -43.77
C ASN A 3 11.49 34.39 -43.42
N GLN A 4 12.48 34.30 -42.52
CA GLN A 4 13.32 35.45 -42.14
C GLN A 4 14.21 35.95 -43.28
N ILE A 5 14.74 35.04 -44.09
CA ILE A 5 15.52 35.39 -45.29
C ILE A 5 14.62 36.12 -46.30
N VAL A 6 13.40 35.62 -46.50
CA VAL A 6 12.42 36.24 -47.41
C VAL A 6 11.98 37.62 -46.89
N LEU A 7 11.73 37.77 -45.58
CA LEU A 7 11.40 39.07 -44.98
C LEU A 7 12.52 40.10 -45.17
N LEU A 8 13.79 39.69 -45.01
CA LEU A 8 14.95 40.55 -45.26
C LEU A 8 15.05 40.97 -46.73
N GLN A 9 14.79 40.05 -47.66
CA GLN A 9 14.76 40.35 -49.10
C GLN A 9 13.64 41.34 -49.46
N LEU A 10 12.42 41.11 -48.95
CA LEU A 10 11.28 42.02 -49.16
C LEU A 10 11.55 43.42 -48.59
N LYS A 11 12.17 43.51 -47.40
CA LYS A 11 12.55 44.79 -46.81
C LYS A 11 13.55 45.56 -47.68
N LYS A 12 14.58 44.87 -48.20
CA LYS A 12 15.56 45.48 -49.11
C LYS A 12 14.89 46.01 -50.38
N GLN A 13 14.03 45.21 -51.01
CA GLN A 13 13.28 45.62 -52.20
C GLN A 13 12.36 46.83 -51.93
N LEU A 14 11.76 46.89 -50.74
CA LEU A 14 10.95 48.03 -50.31
C LEU A 14 11.79 49.30 -50.23
N GLU A 15 12.95 49.24 -49.56
CA GLU A 15 13.85 50.37 -49.41
C GLU A 15 14.37 50.88 -50.77
N GLU A 16 14.72 49.97 -51.68
CA GLU A 16 15.11 50.31 -53.05
C GLU A 16 13.97 51.00 -53.82
N THR A 17 12.75 50.50 -53.69
CA THR A 17 11.55 51.10 -54.31
C THR A 17 11.30 52.52 -53.77
N ILE A 18 11.39 52.72 -52.46
CA ILE A 18 11.21 54.02 -51.80
C ILE A 18 12.31 55.01 -52.24
N LYS A 19 13.57 54.58 -52.25
CA LYS A 19 14.69 55.41 -52.72
C LYS A 19 14.48 55.83 -54.17
N THR A 20 14.03 54.91 -55.03
CA THR A 20 13.75 55.18 -56.45
C THR A 20 12.62 56.22 -56.61
N GLN A 21 11.54 56.11 -55.83
CA GLN A 21 10.47 57.10 -55.82
C GLN A 21 10.96 58.49 -55.39
N GLN A 22 11.79 58.56 -54.34
CA GLN A 22 12.36 59.82 -53.86
C GLN A 22 13.27 60.48 -54.90
N LEU A 23 14.07 59.68 -55.61
CA LEU A 23 14.94 60.15 -56.69
C LEU A 23 14.13 60.70 -57.88
N LEU A 24 13.04 60.03 -58.27
CA LEU A 24 12.16 60.53 -59.34
C LEU A 24 11.50 61.86 -58.98
N LYS A 25 11.20 62.11 -57.70
CA LYS A 25 10.64 63.39 -57.24
C LYS A 25 11.66 64.54 -57.21
N LYS A 26 12.95 64.22 -57.09
CA LYS A 26 14.05 65.20 -56.94
C LYS A 26 15.11 64.99 -58.01
N LEU A 27 14.72 64.99 -59.29
CA LEU A 27 15.66 64.85 -60.40
C LEU A 27 16.60 66.08 -60.46
N PRO A 28 17.91 65.91 -60.25
CA PRO A 28 18.85 67.03 -60.34
C PRO A 28 19.15 67.35 -61.81
N THR A 29 19.46 68.62 -62.10
CA THR A 29 19.86 69.07 -63.45
C THR A 29 21.25 68.59 -63.85
N LYS A 30 22.11 68.29 -62.87
CA LYS A 30 23.43 67.67 -63.04
C LYS A 30 23.54 66.48 -62.10
N LYS A 31 24.04 65.35 -62.59
CA LYS A 31 24.23 64.14 -61.80
C LYS A 31 25.54 63.45 -62.15
N LEU A 32 26.23 62.95 -61.13
CA LEU A 32 27.30 61.97 -61.31
C LEU A 32 26.66 60.62 -61.62
N VAL A 33 26.81 60.16 -62.85
CA VAL A 33 26.31 58.87 -63.31
C VAL A 33 27.45 57.86 -63.21
N GLN A 34 27.16 56.71 -62.62
CA GLN A 34 28.13 55.63 -62.55
C GLN A 34 28.41 55.09 -63.95
N PHE A 35 29.68 55.12 -64.37
CA PHE A 35 30.12 54.53 -65.64
C PHE A 35 30.53 53.07 -65.45
N ASN A 36 31.27 52.79 -64.38
CA ASN A 36 31.64 51.45 -63.94
C ASN A 36 31.78 51.38 -62.40
N SER A 37 32.26 50.26 -61.86
CA SER A 37 32.39 50.07 -60.41
C SER A 37 33.29 51.08 -59.70
N VAL A 38 34.18 51.76 -60.41
CA VAL A 38 35.22 52.64 -59.83
C VAL A 38 35.16 54.08 -60.35
N MET A 39 34.32 54.36 -61.34
CA MET A 39 34.32 55.63 -62.08
C MET A 39 32.91 56.21 -62.22
N TYR A 40 32.81 57.53 -62.01
CA TYR A 40 31.61 58.33 -62.18
C TYR A 40 31.87 59.47 -63.17
N LEU A 41 30.87 59.77 -64.00
CA LEU A 41 30.93 60.84 -65.01
C LEU A 41 29.88 61.91 -64.68
N GLU A 42 30.24 63.19 -64.78
CA GLU A 42 29.27 64.28 -64.65
C GLU A 42 28.44 64.38 -65.93
N ALA A 43 27.13 64.21 -65.81
CA ALA A 43 26.17 64.37 -66.91
C ALA A 43 25.14 65.45 -66.58
N LYS A 44 24.77 66.25 -67.59
CA LYS A 44 23.60 67.12 -67.53
C LYS A 44 22.37 66.33 -67.95
N LEU A 45 21.38 66.25 -67.07
CA LEU A 45 20.11 65.61 -67.38
C LEU A 45 19.21 66.64 -68.09
N PRO A 46 18.77 66.37 -69.34
CA PRO A 46 17.77 67.21 -69.98
C PRO A 46 16.46 67.18 -69.18
N LYS A 47 15.67 68.25 -69.23
CA LYS A 47 14.29 68.23 -68.70
C LYS A 47 13.51 67.19 -69.52
N GLN A 48 13.33 66.01 -68.95
CA GLN A 48 12.62 64.90 -69.58
C GLN A 48 11.41 64.55 -68.73
N ASP A 49 10.25 64.46 -69.39
CA ASP A 49 8.99 64.05 -68.76
C ASP A 49 8.80 62.52 -68.78
N LYS A 50 9.81 61.79 -69.26
CA LYS A 50 9.80 60.34 -69.44
C LYS A 50 11.02 59.67 -68.82
N CYS A 51 10.87 58.41 -68.43
CA CYS A 51 11.94 57.57 -67.95
C CYS A 51 11.71 56.11 -68.37
N ILE A 52 12.77 55.32 -68.33
CA ILE A 52 12.70 53.88 -68.57
C ILE A 52 12.50 53.19 -67.21
N ILE A 53 11.45 52.40 -67.08
CA ILE A 53 11.16 51.59 -65.89
C ILE A 53 11.25 50.10 -66.23
N SER A 54 11.89 49.32 -65.37
CA SER A 54 11.88 47.85 -65.49
C SER A 54 10.53 47.29 -65.01
N LEU A 55 9.92 46.44 -65.83
CA LEU A 55 8.64 45.78 -65.56
C LEU A 55 8.79 44.31 -65.12
N GLU A 56 10.01 43.90 -64.71
CA GLU A 56 10.40 42.51 -64.39
C GLU A 56 10.61 41.63 -65.64
N ALA A 57 11.23 40.46 -65.46
CA ALA A 57 11.50 39.46 -66.52
C ALA A 57 12.18 40.04 -67.78
N ASP A 58 13.22 40.85 -67.59
CA ASP A 58 13.99 41.52 -68.65
C ASP A 58 13.21 42.52 -69.52
N TYR A 59 11.98 42.85 -69.15
CA TYR A 59 11.20 43.89 -69.81
C TYR A 59 11.46 45.28 -69.21
N ALA A 60 11.51 46.28 -70.10
CA ALA A 60 11.56 47.69 -69.74
C ALA A 60 10.61 48.49 -70.63
N ALA A 61 10.00 49.52 -70.08
CA ALA A 61 9.10 50.41 -70.80
C ALA A 61 9.51 51.87 -70.61
N GLU A 62 9.45 52.65 -71.69
CA GLU A 62 9.53 54.11 -71.62
C GLU A 62 8.16 54.66 -71.23
N VAL A 63 8.09 55.34 -70.09
CA VAL A 63 6.84 55.84 -69.51
C VAL A 63 7.01 57.27 -69.01
N SER A 64 5.92 58.00 -68.81
CA SER A 64 5.98 59.32 -68.16
C SER A 64 6.45 59.21 -66.70
N LEU A 65 7.00 60.29 -66.15
CA LEU A 65 7.40 60.34 -64.74
C LEU A 65 6.23 60.02 -63.79
N ASP A 66 5.03 60.52 -64.10
CA ASP A 66 3.82 60.24 -63.32
C ASP A 66 3.45 58.75 -63.38
N SER A 67 3.51 58.15 -64.57
CA SER A 67 3.25 56.72 -64.77
C SER A 67 4.27 55.88 -64.01
N ALA A 68 5.55 56.25 -64.05
CA ALA A 68 6.60 55.58 -63.28
C ALA A 68 6.37 55.68 -61.76
N GLN A 69 5.94 56.84 -61.26
CA GLN A 69 5.57 56.99 -59.86
C GLN A 69 4.41 56.08 -59.47
N GLN A 70 3.36 56.00 -60.30
CA GLN A 70 2.24 55.10 -60.05
C GLN A 70 2.65 53.62 -60.06
N ILE A 71 3.50 53.21 -61.01
CA ILE A 71 4.02 51.84 -61.07
C ILE A 71 4.81 51.51 -59.80
N LEU A 72 5.74 52.39 -59.40
CA LEU A 72 6.51 52.20 -58.17
C LEU A 72 5.63 52.22 -56.92
N GLN A 73 4.57 53.03 -56.90
CA GLN A 73 3.63 53.07 -55.78
C GLN A 73 2.86 51.76 -55.66
N ARG A 74 2.37 51.21 -56.76
CA ARG A 74 1.75 49.88 -56.79
C ARG A 74 2.73 48.79 -56.35
N ARG A 75 3.98 48.86 -56.81
CA ARG A 75 5.03 47.91 -56.39
C ARG A 75 5.30 47.99 -54.89
N ARG A 76 5.39 49.20 -54.35
CA ARG A 76 5.57 49.43 -52.91
C ARG A 76 4.43 48.83 -52.09
N ILE A 77 3.18 49.11 -52.46
CA ILE A 77 2.00 48.59 -51.74
C ILE A 77 2.02 47.05 -51.73
N ARG A 78 2.28 46.40 -52.88
CA ARG A 78 2.40 44.94 -52.95
C ARG A 78 3.51 44.39 -52.07
N LEU A 79 4.67 45.05 -52.04
CA LEU A 79 5.79 44.65 -51.19
C LEU A 79 5.45 44.82 -49.70
N GLU A 80 4.74 45.88 -49.31
CA GLU A 80 4.25 46.09 -47.94
C GLU A 80 3.24 45.02 -47.53
N GLU A 81 2.27 44.72 -48.39
CA GLU A 81 1.29 43.65 -48.17
C GLU A 81 1.97 42.29 -47.99
N ASN A 82 2.89 41.95 -48.89
CA ASN A 82 3.65 40.70 -48.81
C ASN A 82 4.49 40.64 -47.53
N PHE A 83 5.14 41.74 -47.15
CA PHE A 83 5.95 41.81 -45.94
C PHE A 83 5.09 41.61 -44.69
N ASN A 84 3.95 42.30 -44.58
CA ASN A 84 3.06 42.19 -43.43
C ASN A 84 2.45 40.79 -43.33
N ASN A 85 1.96 40.23 -44.45
CA ASN A 85 1.41 38.88 -44.50
C ASN A 85 2.43 37.82 -44.06
N LEU A 86 3.69 37.93 -44.50
CA LEU A 86 4.73 36.97 -44.11
C LEU A 86 5.10 37.14 -42.64
N ARG A 87 5.14 38.38 -42.14
CA ARG A 87 5.42 38.69 -40.73
C ARG A 87 4.34 38.16 -39.79
N GLU A 88 3.07 38.30 -40.15
CA GLU A 88 1.96 37.75 -39.37
C GLU A 88 1.99 36.22 -39.32
N LYS A 89 2.33 35.57 -40.45
CA LYS A 89 2.51 34.12 -40.49
C LYS A 89 3.63 33.64 -39.57
N GLU A 90 4.78 34.31 -39.58
CA GLU A 90 5.88 33.97 -38.66
C GLU A 90 5.46 34.13 -37.19
N SER A 91 4.77 35.23 -36.86
CA SER A 91 4.26 35.45 -35.49
C SER A 91 3.25 34.39 -35.05
N TYR A 92 2.39 33.93 -35.95
CA TYR A 92 1.43 32.87 -35.66
C TYR A 92 2.11 31.51 -35.48
N GLU A 93 3.09 31.18 -36.33
CA GLU A 93 3.90 29.96 -36.20
C GLU A 93 4.66 29.92 -34.86
N GLU A 94 5.24 31.04 -34.43
CA GLU A 94 5.87 31.18 -33.11
C GLU A 94 4.86 30.93 -31.97
N MET A 95 3.68 31.54 -32.05
CA MET A 95 2.62 31.34 -31.07
C MET A 95 2.15 29.88 -30.99
N GLN A 96 2.02 29.20 -32.13
CA GLN A 96 1.66 27.77 -32.16
C GLN A 96 2.72 26.90 -31.47
N HIS A 97 4.00 27.19 -31.70
CA HIS A 97 5.10 26.48 -31.06
C HIS A 97 5.09 26.70 -29.53
N ASP A 98 4.89 27.94 -29.08
CA ASP A 98 4.80 28.26 -27.66
C ASP A 98 3.61 27.58 -26.97
N ILE A 99 2.46 27.54 -27.63
CA ILE A 99 1.29 26.81 -27.16
C ILE A 99 1.59 25.31 -27.07
N GLY A 100 2.23 24.73 -28.09
CA GLY A 100 2.66 23.33 -28.10
C GLY A 100 3.55 22.97 -26.90
N ASN A 101 4.56 23.81 -26.62
CA ASN A 101 5.45 23.61 -25.48
C ASN A 101 4.73 23.66 -24.14
N LYS A 102 3.84 24.65 -23.93
CA LYS A 102 3.05 24.75 -22.69
C LYS A 102 2.16 23.52 -22.46
N ILE A 103 1.53 23.02 -23.52
CA ILE A 103 0.70 21.82 -23.44
C ILE A 103 1.53 20.60 -23.03
N ASP A 104 2.73 20.45 -23.57
CA ASP A 104 3.60 19.33 -23.23
C ASP A 104 4.17 19.44 -21.80
N GLU A 105 4.49 20.65 -21.34
CA GLU A 105 4.85 20.91 -19.94
C GLU A 105 3.71 20.53 -18.97
N ASP A 106 2.47 20.92 -19.29
CA ASP A 106 1.29 20.60 -18.48
C ASP A 106 0.99 19.10 -18.42
N LYS A 107 1.18 18.38 -19.54
CA LYS A 107 1.08 16.92 -19.58
C LYS A 107 2.09 16.28 -18.64
N ASP A 108 3.33 16.75 -18.65
CA ASP A 108 4.39 16.20 -17.79
C ASP A 108 4.17 16.53 -16.31
N GLN A 109 3.66 17.72 -15.99
CA GLN A 109 3.20 18.03 -14.63
C GLN A 109 2.07 17.09 -14.19
N SER A 110 1.09 16.84 -15.05
CA SER A 110 -0.02 15.92 -14.78
C SER A 110 0.46 14.49 -14.53
N LYS A 111 1.39 13.96 -15.34
CA LYS A 111 2.03 12.66 -15.10
C LYS A 111 2.75 12.60 -13.75
N LYS A 112 3.49 13.65 -13.38
CA LYS A 112 4.17 13.75 -12.07
C LYS A 112 3.16 13.72 -10.92
N ARG A 113 2.04 14.44 -11.02
CA ARG A 113 0.96 14.41 -10.02
C ARG A 113 0.35 13.02 -9.87
N VAL A 114 0.05 12.34 -10.99
CA VAL A 114 -0.48 10.97 -10.98
C VAL A 114 0.52 10.00 -10.30
N LYS A 115 1.80 10.08 -10.64
CA LYS A 115 2.84 9.26 -10.00
C LYS A 115 2.90 9.49 -8.49
N LYS A 116 2.80 10.74 -8.04
CA LYS A 116 2.77 11.09 -6.60
C LYS A 116 1.52 10.53 -5.90
N LEU A 117 0.35 10.61 -6.54
CA LEU A 117 -0.89 10.04 -6.00
C LEU A 117 -0.83 8.52 -5.86
N ILE A 118 -0.24 7.83 -6.83
CA ILE A 118 -0.03 6.38 -6.76
C ILE A 118 0.88 6.03 -5.57
N LEU A 119 2.00 6.74 -5.42
CA LEU A 119 2.91 6.54 -4.28
C LEU A 119 2.20 6.76 -2.94
N PHE A 120 1.40 7.82 -2.82
CA PHE A 120 0.64 8.10 -1.61
C PHE A 120 -0.42 7.03 -1.31
N LYS A 121 -1.09 6.50 -2.35
CA LYS A 121 -2.05 5.41 -2.20
C LYS A 121 -1.38 4.15 -1.67
N ASN A 122 -0.21 3.79 -2.21
CA ASN A 122 0.55 2.62 -1.77
C ASN A 122 1.02 2.79 -0.31
N GLN A 123 1.55 3.96 0.06
CA GLN A 123 1.95 4.26 1.44
C GLN A 123 0.78 4.07 2.43
N ARG A 124 -0.41 4.59 2.11
CA ARG A 124 -1.60 4.39 2.96
C ARG A 124 -2.04 2.93 3.06
N GLU A 125 -1.90 2.17 1.99
CA GLU A 125 -2.23 0.74 1.99
C GLU A 125 -1.26 -0.06 2.87
N GLU A 126 0.03 0.26 2.81
CA GLU A 126 1.07 -0.30 3.69
C GLU A 126 0.82 0.04 5.16
N GLU A 127 0.54 1.31 5.49
CA GLU A 127 0.20 1.73 6.86
C GLU A 127 -1.02 0.97 7.41
N LYS A 128 -2.04 0.77 6.58
CA LYS A 128 -3.25 0.02 6.97
C LYS A 128 -2.95 -1.45 7.21
N LEU A 129 -2.09 -2.07 6.41
CA LEU A 129 -1.64 -3.46 6.61
C LEU A 129 -0.83 -3.59 7.90
N GLN A 130 0.07 -2.66 8.19
CA GLN A 130 0.84 -2.63 9.44
C GLN A 130 -0.06 -2.51 10.67
N LEU A 131 -1.07 -1.64 10.62
CA LEU A 131 -2.03 -1.49 11.72
C LEU A 131 -2.82 -2.79 11.97
N LYS A 132 -3.28 -3.47 10.91
CA LYS A 132 -3.96 -4.75 11.02
C LYS A 132 -3.08 -5.83 11.66
N GLN A 133 -1.82 -5.95 11.24
CA GLN A 133 -0.87 -6.90 11.84
C GLN A 133 -0.63 -6.60 13.32
N LYS A 134 -0.55 -5.32 13.72
CA LYS A 134 -0.40 -4.93 15.13
C LYS A 134 -1.62 -5.34 15.97
N GLN A 135 -2.83 -5.10 15.46
CA GLN A 135 -4.08 -5.49 16.13
C GLN A 135 -4.20 -7.02 16.26
N GLU A 136 -3.81 -7.76 15.23
CA GLU A 136 -3.82 -9.22 15.25
C GLU A 136 -2.83 -9.78 16.28
N LYS A 137 -1.61 -9.23 16.35
CA LYS A 137 -0.63 -9.60 17.38
C LYS A 137 -1.14 -9.35 18.80
N GLU A 138 -1.74 -8.19 19.04
CA GLU A 138 -2.32 -7.87 20.36
C GLU A 138 -3.48 -8.81 20.71
N ARG A 139 -4.31 -9.19 19.73
CA ARG A 139 -5.39 -10.16 19.93
C ARG A 139 -4.84 -11.55 20.29
N LEU A 140 -3.84 -12.04 19.57
CA LEU A 140 -3.21 -13.33 19.84
C LEU A 140 -2.51 -13.36 21.21
N GLU A 141 -1.92 -12.24 21.63
CA GLU A 141 -1.31 -12.12 22.95
C GLU A 141 -2.36 -12.19 24.08
N LYS A 142 -3.49 -11.47 23.93
CA LYS A 142 -4.61 -11.56 24.89
C LYS A 142 -5.18 -12.98 24.95
N GLU A 143 -5.36 -13.63 23.81
CA GLU A 143 -5.86 -15.01 23.74
C GLU A 143 -4.89 -15.99 24.39
N ARG A 144 -3.57 -15.83 24.18
CA ARG A 144 -2.56 -16.65 24.84
C ARG A 144 -2.61 -16.52 26.36
N LEU A 145 -2.72 -15.29 26.87
CA LEU A 145 -2.83 -15.03 28.31
C LEU A 145 -4.11 -15.61 28.92
N GLU A 146 -5.22 -15.57 28.17
CA GLU A 146 -6.49 -16.19 28.60
C GLU A 146 -6.38 -17.70 28.68
N ARG A 147 -5.78 -18.35 27.66
CA ARG A 147 -5.50 -19.80 27.68
C ARG A 147 -4.59 -20.19 28.85
N GLU A 148 -3.53 -19.43 29.11
CA GLU A 148 -2.63 -19.70 30.24
C GLU A 148 -3.36 -19.60 31.59
N LYS A 149 -4.31 -18.67 31.75
CA LYS A 149 -5.15 -18.60 32.96
C LYS A 149 -6.05 -19.82 33.12
N ILE A 150 -6.73 -20.23 32.06
CA ILE A 150 -7.61 -21.41 32.06
C ILE A 150 -6.79 -22.67 32.38
N GLU A 151 -5.60 -22.80 31.81
CA GLU A 151 -4.72 -23.95 32.07
C GLU A 151 -4.27 -24.00 33.54
N LYS A 152 -3.89 -22.86 34.14
CA LYS A 152 -3.55 -22.77 35.56
C LYS A 152 -4.74 -23.09 36.47
N GLU A 153 -5.94 -22.64 36.14
CA GLU A 153 -7.16 -22.98 36.89
C GLU A 153 -7.47 -24.49 36.79
N LYS A 154 -7.35 -25.08 35.60
CA LYS A 154 -7.54 -26.52 35.39
C LYS A 154 -6.51 -27.35 36.17
N GLN A 155 -5.25 -26.92 36.21
CA GLN A 155 -4.21 -27.57 37.01
C GLN A 155 -4.53 -27.55 38.51
N LYS A 156 -5.02 -26.41 39.05
CA LYS A 156 -5.45 -26.30 40.45
C LYS A 156 -6.61 -27.25 40.76
N GLN A 157 -7.63 -27.30 39.89
CA GLN A 157 -8.75 -28.22 40.06
C GLN A 157 -8.32 -29.69 40.04
N ASN A 158 -7.43 -30.07 39.12
CA ASN A 158 -6.92 -31.43 39.06
C ASN A 158 -6.09 -31.83 40.29
N GLN A 159 -5.34 -30.89 40.88
CA GLN A 159 -4.64 -31.12 42.16
C GLN A 159 -5.62 -31.36 43.31
N SER A 160 -6.69 -30.57 43.39
CA SER A 160 -7.73 -30.77 44.40
C SER A 160 -8.47 -32.09 44.22
N MET A 161 -8.79 -32.49 42.98
CA MET A 161 -9.43 -33.79 42.69
C MET A 161 -8.53 -34.97 43.06
N GLY A 162 -7.23 -34.91 42.77
CA GLY A 162 -6.27 -35.95 43.13
C GLY A 162 -6.17 -36.18 44.65
N GLN A 163 -6.28 -35.13 45.45
CA GLN A 163 -6.27 -35.22 46.91
C GLN A 163 -7.58 -35.77 47.49
N VAL A 164 -8.73 -35.40 46.91
CA VAL A 164 -10.02 -36.00 47.27
C VAL A 164 -10.03 -37.49 46.98
N THR A 165 -9.42 -37.92 45.87
CA THR A 165 -9.29 -39.34 45.52
C THR A 165 -8.40 -40.08 46.53
N GLN A 166 -7.27 -39.50 46.94
CA GLN A 166 -6.41 -40.07 48.00
C GLN A 166 -7.11 -40.18 49.36
N LEU A 167 -7.94 -39.20 49.73
CA LEU A 167 -8.74 -39.26 50.95
C LEU A 167 -9.83 -40.34 50.89
N ALA A 168 -10.44 -40.54 49.71
CA ALA A 168 -11.42 -41.60 49.49
C ALA A 168 -10.76 -42.99 49.54
N ASP A 169 -9.60 -43.16 48.90
CA ASP A 169 -8.83 -44.41 48.94
C ASP A 169 -8.38 -44.75 50.37
N GLY A 170 -7.98 -43.75 51.17
CA GLY A 170 -7.65 -43.93 52.57
C GLY A 170 -8.85 -44.37 53.45
N LEU A 171 -10.06 -43.90 53.15
CA LEU A 171 -11.28 -44.40 53.81
C LEU A 171 -11.57 -45.86 53.45
N VAL A 172 -11.37 -46.24 52.19
CA VAL A 172 -11.55 -47.62 51.74
C VAL A 172 -10.50 -48.54 52.35
N GLU A 173 -9.23 -48.13 52.46
CA GLU A 173 -8.19 -48.91 53.16
C GLU A 173 -8.48 -49.10 54.65
N ILE A 174 -9.11 -48.12 55.31
CA ILE A 174 -9.62 -48.28 56.68
C ILE A 174 -10.72 -49.33 56.67
N GLU A 175 -11.71 -49.22 55.78
CA GLU A 175 -12.82 -50.17 55.71
C GLU A 175 -12.35 -51.61 55.41
N GLU A 176 -11.37 -51.80 54.52
CA GLU A 176 -10.79 -53.11 54.20
C GLU A 176 -9.96 -53.71 55.36
N LYS A 177 -9.24 -52.88 56.13
CA LYS A 177 -8.51 -53.35 57.32
C LYS A 177 -9.44 -53.73 58.48
N TYR A 178 -10.59 -53.06 58.61
CA TYR A 178 -11.53 -53.28 59.73
C TYR A 178 -12.64 -54.31 59.46
N VAL A 179 -12.77 -54.80 58.22
CA VAL A 179 -13.64 -55.97 57.91
C VAL A 179 -12.97 -57.30 58.28
N GLN A 180 -11.71 -57.30 58.73
CA GLN A 180 -10.96 -58.52 59.09
C GLN A 180 -10.69 -58.73 60.59
N GLU A 181 -11.10 -57.83 61.50
CA GLU A 181 -10.85 -57.98 62.94
C GLU A 181 -12.09 -57.59 63.79
N ASP A 182 -12.74 -58.59 64.40
CA ASP A 182 -13.97 -58.50 65.20
C ASP A 182 -13.76 -57.94 66.64
N ASP A 183 -12.63 -57.28 66.92
CA ASP A 183 -12.27 -56.83 68.27
C ASP A 183 -11.66 -55.40 68.25
N CYS A 184 -12.49 -54.35 68.24
CA CYS A 184 -12.11 -53.00 68.72
C CYS A 184 -13.32 -52.08 69.00
N ASN A 185 -13.12 -51.15 69.96
CA ASN A 185 -14.10 -50.18 70.49
C ASN A 185 -14.87 -49.40 69.39
N GLU A 186 -16.07 -49.87 69.05
CA GLU A 186 -16.99 -49.27 68.07
C GLU A 186 -17.24 -47.76 68.30
N ALA A 187 -17.22 -47.31 69.56
CA ALA A 187 -17.47 -45.91 69.91
C ALA A 187 -16.33 -44.96 69.46
N GLN A 188 -15.08 -45.40 69.56
CA GLN A 188 -13.92 -44.57 69.24
C GLN A 188 -13.70 -44.48 67.73
N ILE A 189 -13.99 -45.57 67.02
CA ILE A 189 -13.90 -45.66 65.56
C ILE A 189 -15.03 -44.87 64.88
N ASN A 190 -16.25 -44.88 65.43
CA ASN A 190 -17.34 -44.04 64.91
C ASN A 190 -17.07 -42.55 65.08
N GLU A 191 -16.41 -42.15 66.18
CA GLU A 191 -16.03 -40.76 66.42
C GLU A 191 -14.96 -40.29 65.41
N GLU A 192 -13.96 -41.13 65.13
CA GLU A 192 -12.93 -40.85 64.11
C GLU A 192 -13.50 -40.87 62.68
N LYS A 193 -14.42 -41.81 62.35
CA LYS A 193 -15.12 -41.86 61.06
C LYS A 193 -15.98 -40.61 60.84
N GLN A 194 -16.66 -40.12 61.87
CA GLN A 194 -17.40 -38.86 61.81
C GLN A 194 -16.48 -37.64 61.68
N GLN A 195 -15.32 -37.62 62.33
CA GLN A 195 -14.34 -36.54 62.16
C GLN A 195 -13.75 -36.51 60.74
N LEU A 196 -13.44 -37.68 60.16
CA LEU A 196 -12.97 -37.81 58.78
C LEU A 196 -14.05 -37.41 57.76
N LEU A 197 -15.29 -37.87 57.92
CA LEU A 197 -16.42 -37.45 57.08
C LEU A 197 -16.68 -35.95 57.17
N LYS A 198 -16.52 -35.35 58.36
CA LYS A 198 -16.64 -33.91 58.55
C LYS A 198 -15.50 -33.15 57.88
N LEU A 199 -14.27 -33.63 57.95
CA LEU A 199 -13.13 -33.04 57.25
C LEU A 199 -13.26 -33.14 55.72
N ILE A 200 -13.76 -34.27 55.21
CA ILE A 200 -14.04 -34.47 53.79
C ILE A 200 -15.18 -33.55 53.32
N SER A 201 -16.25 -33.44 54.11
CA SER A 201 -17.35 -32.51 53.84
C SER A 201 -16.87 -31.05 53.88
N ASP A 202 -16.10 -30.65 54.90
CA ASP A 202 -15.56 -29.30 55.00
C ASP A 202 -14.58 -28.98 53.85
N ALA A 203 -13.79 -29.96 53.40
CA ALA A 203 -12.90 -29.81 52.24
C ALA A 203 -13.64 -29.76 50.90
N PHE A 204 -14.79 -30.43 50.78
CA PHE A 204 -15.59 -30.47 49.55
C PHE A 204 -16.59 -29.31 49.45
N TYR A 205 -17.09 -28.78 50.58
CA TYR A 205 -18.17 -27.78 50.62
C TYR A 205 -17.74 -26.37 51.05
N LYS A 206 -16.49 -26.12 51.47
CA LYS A 206 -16.01 -24.74 51.70
C LYS A 206 -15.38 -24.13 50.45
N GLU A 207 -16.06 -23.12 49.93
CA GLU A 207 -15.63 -22.20 48.85
C GLU A 207 -14.37 -21.35 49.13
N LYS A 208 -13.54 -21.66 50.15
CA LYS A 208 -12.34 -20.87 50.46
C LYS A 208 -11.12 -21.75 50.71
N TYR A 209 -10.27 -21.81 49.70
CA TYR A 209 -8.99 -22.51 49.59
C TYR A 209 -7.87 -22.01 50.53
N ASP A 210 -8.17 -21.22 51.57
CA ASP A 210 -7.13 -20.55 52.38
C ASP A 210 -6.69 -21.32 53.63
N ASP A 211 -7.40 -22.38 54.04
CA ASP A 211 -7.09 -23.14 55.27
C ASP A 211 -6.40 -24.50 55.02
N TYR A 212 -5.99 -24.78 53.77
CA TYR A 212 -5.47 -26.10 53.35
C TYR A 212 -4.25 -26.58 54.17
N ASP A 213 -3.28 -25.69 54.43
CA ASP A 213 -2.06 -26.03 55.18
C ASP A 213 -2.34 -26.40 56.64
N ARG A 214 -3.41 -25.82 57.21
CA ARG A 214 -3.83 -26.11 58.58
C ARG A 214 -4.43 -27.51 58.71
N TYR A 215 -5.19 -27.94 57.72
CA TYR A 215 -5.78 -29.28 57.69
C TYR A 215 -4.73 -30.36 57.43
N GLN A 216 -3.73 -30.08 56.60
CA GLN A 216 -2.62 -31.01 56.34
C GLN A 216 -1.79 -31.27 57.60
N LEU A 217 -1.55 -30.24 58.42
CA LEU A 217 -0.87 -30.37 59.72
C LEU A 217 -1.66 -31.24 60.70
N GLN A 218 -2.98 -31.05 60.79
CA GLN A 218 -3.85 -31.84 61.69
C GLN A 218 -3.94 -33.33 61.29
N LEU A 219 -3.96 -33.62 59.99
CA LEU A 219 -3.93 -34.99 59.47
C LEU A 219 -2.62 -35.71 59.79
N LYS A 220 -1.49 -35.00 59.71
CA LYS A 220 -0.19 -35.55 60.07
C LYS A 220 -0.10 -35.88 61.56
N GLU A 221 -0.62 -35.00 62.41
CA GLU A 221 -0.70 -35.24 63.87
C GLU A 221 -1.60 -36.43 64.23
N LEU A 222 -2.71 -36.63 63.53
CA LEU A 222 -3.61 -37.78 63.73
C LEU A 222 -2.95 -39.10 63.29
N ASN A 223 -2.27 -39.11 62.15
CA ASN A 223 -1.53 -40.30 61.68
C ASN A 223 -0.38 -40.67 62.61
N GLU A 224 0.34 -39.69 63.16
CA GLU A 224 1.39 -39.96 64.16
C GLU A 224 0.81 -40.58 65.43
N LYS A 225 -0.38 -40.17 65.88
CA LYS A 225 -1.08 -40.78 67.03
C LYS A 225 -1.51 -42.22 66.75
N LEU A 226 -2.06 -42.52 65.58
CA LEU A 226 -2.46 -43.88 65.21
C LEU A 226 -1.25 -44.83 65.09
N SER A 227 -0.13 -44.34 64.56
CA SER A 227 1.11 -45.13 64.43
C SER A 227 1.76 -45.51 65.77
N SER A 228 1.35 -44.88 66.88
CA SER A 228 1.87 -45.13 68.22
C SER A 228 1.18 -46.31 68.94
N ILE A 229 0.10 -46.86 68.38
CA ILE A 229 -0.56 -48.07 68.89
C ILE A 229 0.22 -49.29 68.38
N LYS A 230 1.17 -49.78 69.20
CA LYS A 230 1.95 -50.99 68.88
C LYS A 230 1.09 -52.25 69.02
N PRO A 231 1.11 -53.18 68.05
CA PRO A 231 0.49 -54.48 68.22
C PRO A 231 1.34 -55.37 69.14
N LYS A 232 0.71 -56.04 70.11
CA LYS A 232 1.31 -57.20 70.79
C LYS A 232 0.86 -58.46 70.05
N THR A 233 1.84 -59.14 69.47
CA THR A 233 1.79 -60.46 68.84
C THR A 233 1.17 -61.54 69.74
N GLU A 234 0.35 -62.43 69.18
CA GLU A 234 0.70 -63.84 68.93
C GLU A 234 -0.39 -64.59 68.12
N ILE A 235 0.06 -65.41 67.19
CA ILE A 235 -0.68 -66.15 66.15
C ILE A 235 -1.29 -67.44 66.75
N PRO A 236 -2.49 -67.88 66.33
CA PRO A 236 -2.54 -69.09 65.50
C PRO A 236 -3.53 -69.04 64.33
N GLN A 237 -3.00 -69.52 63.21
CA GLN A 237 -3.61 -70.08 62.01
C GLN A 237 -5.10 -70.51 62.11
N GLN A 238 -5.92 -70.03 61.18
CA GLN A 238 -6.81 -70.89 60.38
C GLN A 238 -6.81 -70.44 58.92
N LYS A 239 -6.63 -71.44 58.05
CA LYS A 239 -6.61 -71.37 56.59
C LYS A 239 -8.03 -71.44 56.02
N GLU A 240 -8.13 -70.90 54.81
CA GLU A 240 -9.08 -71.24 53.74
C GLU A 240 -10.53 -70.72 53.85
N ALA A 241 -10.84 -69.70 53.03
CA ALA A 241 -11.60 -69.91 51.80
C ALA A 241 -11.58 -68.64 50.91
N VAL A 242 -10.96 -68.73 49.72
CA VAL A 242 -11.64 -68.63 48.41
C VAL A 242 -12.22 -67.23 48.12
N GLN A 243 -11.42 -66.38 47.46
CA GLN A 243 -11.58 -66.02 46.03
C GLN A 243 -12.94 -65.42 45.65
N ALA A 244 -12.94 -64.10 45.40
CA ALA A 244 -13.62 -63.47 44.28
C ALA A 244 -12.81 -62.23 43.85
N LYS A 245 -11.91 -62.39 42.86
CA LYS A 245 -12.02 -61.77 41.53
C LYS A 245 -12.47 -60.30 41.60
N GLN A 246 -11.54 -59.34 41.51
CA GLN A 246 -11.17 -58.70 40.23
C GLN A 246 -12.38 -58.54 39.28
N GLN A 247 -12.80 -57.30 39.06
CA GLN A 247 -12.69 -56.69 37.74
C GLN A 247 -12.92 -55.16 37.80
N LEU A 248 -11.85 -54.44 37.49
CA LEU A 248 -11.88 -53.12 36.86
C LEU A 248 -12.63 -53.21 35.52
N PRO A 249 -13.42 -52.20 35.13
CA PRO A 249 -13.59 -51.85 33.74
C PRO A 249 -12.61 -50.73 33.37
N THR A 250 -11.59 -51.16 32.62
CA THR A 250 -10.76 -50.40 31.70
C THR A 250 -11.59 -49.51 30.76
N ILE A 251 -11.12 -48.27 30.59
CA ILE A 251 -10.96 -47.48 29.35
C ILE A 251 -11.78 -47.95 28.12
N GLN A 252 -12.67 -47.08 27.62
CA GLN A 252 -12.93 -46.97 26.18
C GLN A 252 -12.24 -45.70 25.67
N GLU A 253 -11.10 -45.92 25.00
CA GLU A 253 -10.59 -45.03 23.97
C GLU A 253 -11.61 -44.98 22.82
N ASN A 254 -11.91 -43.78 22.36
CA ASN A 254 -12.44 -43.55 21.02
C ASN A 254 -11.75 -42.30 20.46
N GLU A 255 -10.56 -42.52 19.93
CA GLU A 255 -10.17 -41.99 18.62
C GLU A 255 -9.55 -43.20 17.88
N PRO A 256 -9.62 -43.32 16.54
CA PRO A 256 -9.59 -42.21 15.60
C PRO A 256 -10.59 -42.33 14.43
N ASN A 257 -10.80 -41.24 13.72
CA ASN A 257 -10.90 -41.32 12.27
C ASN A 257 -10.39 -40.03 11.65
N ASP A 258 -9.15 -40.14 11.21
CA ASP A 258 -8.51 -39.30 10.20
C ASP A 258 -8.90 -39.92 8.86
N ASP A 259 -9.69 -39.22 8.05
CA ASP A 259 -9.80 -39.52 6.63
C ASP A 259 -9.92 -38.19 5.85
N THR A 260 -8.74 -37.76 5.45
CA THR A 260 -8.44 -36.95 4.26
C THR A 260 -9.48 -37.03 3.13
N GLN A 261 -9.95 -35.87 2.66
CA GLN A 261 -10.08 -35.60 1.23
C GLN A 261 -9.72 -34.14 0.90
N GLN A 262 -8.80 -34.02 -0.04
CA GLN A 262 -8.31 -32.81 -0.71
C GLN A 262 -9.27 -32.34 -1.82
N GLU A 263 -8.92 -31.17 -2.37
CA GLU A 263 -9.41 -30.50 -3.60
C GLU A 263 -10.68 -29.64 -3.39
N GLU A 264 -10.78 -28.38 -3.80
CA GLU A 264 -9.99 -27.58 -4.75
C GLU A 264 -10.28 -26.08 -4.50
N GLN A 265 -9.30 -25.22 -4.80
CA GLN A 265 -9.49 -23.76 -4.80
C GLN A 265 -10.55 -23.34 -5.83
N PRO A 266 -11.08 -22.11 -5.69
CA PRO A 266 -10.98 -21.25 -6.86
C PRO A 266 -10.15 -20.01 -6.56
N LYS A 267 -9.04 -19.91 -7.30
CA LYS A 267 -8.44 -18.62 -7.67
C LYS A 267 -9.52 -17.79 -8.36
N ARG A 268 -10.20 -16.92 -7.61
CA ARG A 268 -10.94 -15.80 -8.21
C ARG A 268 -9.93 -14.77 -8.71
N ILE A 269 -9.43 -15.02 -9.92
CA ILE A 269 -8.91 -13.97 -10.80
C ILE A 269 -10.08 -13.03 -11.08
N SER A 270 -10.05 -11.85 -10.49
CA SER A 270 -10.92 -10.74 -10.90
C SER A 270 -10.65 -10.43 -12.36
N LYS A 271 -11.63 -10.75 -13.21
CA LYS A 271 -11.73 -10.38 -14.62
C LYS A 271 -11.96 -8.87 -14.77
N PHE A 272 -10.99 -8.04 -14.37
CA PHE A 272 -11.01 -6.60 -14.64
C PHE A 272 -9.77 -6.09 -15.41
N LYS A 273 -9.08 -7.00 -16.10
CA LYS A 273 -8.09 -6.68 -17.14
C LYS A 273 -8.22 -7.63 -18.33
N GLN A 274 -9.37 -7.62 -18.96
CA GLN A 274 -9.53 -8.03 -20.35
C GLN A 274 -10.47 -7.02 -20.99
N ASP A 275 -9.91 -5.89 -21.43
CA ASP A 275 -10.20 -5.27 -22.71
C ASP A 275 -9.47 -3.93 -22.83
N ARG A 276 -9.05 -3.61 -24.07
CA ARG A 276 -8.24 -2.46 -24.51
C ARG A 276 -6.72 -2.63 -24.47
N LEU A 277 -6.29 -3.76 -25.03
CA LEU A 277 -5.05 -3.85 -25.78
C LEU A 277 -5.39 -4.42 -27.18
N LYS A 278 -6.13 -3.65 -27.98
CA LYS A 278 -6.31 -3.81 -29.43
C LYS A 278 -7.13 -2.64 -29.98
N GLN A 279 -6.43 -1.58 -30.38
CA GLN A 279 -6.78 -0.74 -31.54
C GLN A 279 -5.57 0.17 -31.84
N LYS A 280 -4.59 -0.43 -32.51
CA LYS A 280 -3.71 0.26 -33.46
C LYS A 280 -4.44 0.23 -34.81
N LYS A 281 -4.53 1.39 -35.49
CA LYS A 281 -4.57 1.65 -36.95
C LYS A 281 -5.60 2.75 -37.27
N GLY A 282 -5.07 3.89 -37.73
CA GLY A 282 -5.77 5.13 -38.03
C GLY A 282 -4.86 6.28 -37.71
#